data_AF-A0A3M1S0E7-F1
#
_entry.id   AF-A0A3M1S0E7-F1
#
_cell.length_a   1.000
_cell.length_b   1.000
_cell.length_c   1.000
_cell.angle_alpha   90.00
_cell.angle_beta   90.00
_cell.angle_gamma   90.00
#
_symmetry.space_group_name_H-M   'P 1'
#
loop_
_entity.id
_entity.type
_entity.pdbx_description
1 polymer ?
#
loop_
_entity_poly.entity_id
_entity_poly.type
_entity_poly.pdbx_seq_one_letter_code
_entity_poly.pdbx_strand_id
1 'polypeptide(L)'
;MMKTFKVLILSLIFFGTFLVNSQAITPVDPNFYEIPSNYHYYAPSSLDFYDSDDDSHWTDISLGFTVEIANKTYDRFAIDSNGYVQLMDEFDTDSNYGYGYEYDLIADNPDGTYLMAAYDDLSSYYYGHYGYKLESNRAIFFWYTETYDDEDSDYLNEFEIILYDTGRIEWHFGWQDYDSYGYDLFSGIYLGNTGQLAELTSDIIPDSQSFAFPIPEPSTFVLLGLGLLGAVGLKKKMK
;
A
#
# COMPACT_ATOMS: atom_id res chain seq x y z
N MET A 1 28.80 41.94 1.90
CA MET A 1 28.57 40.84 0.94
C MET A 1 28.26 39.58 1.75
N MET A 2 26.98 39.37 2.07
CA MET A 2 26.52 38.22 2.87
C MET A 2 26.43 37.00 1.96
N LYS A 3 27.17 35.93 2.30
CA LYS A 3 27.01 34.63 1.66
C LYS A 3 25.90 33.89 2.39
N THR A 4 24.77 33.72 1.73
CA THR A 4 23.66 32.85 2.13
C THR A 4 24.14 31.40 2.10
N PHE A 5 24.19 30.75 3.26
CA PHE A 5 24.34 29.30 3.37
C PHE A 5 22.99 28.67 3.05
N LYS A 6 22.87 27.99 1.90
CA LYS A 6 21.78 27.05 1.67
C LYS A 6 22.11 25.76 2.42
N VAL A 7 21.34 25.47 3.46
CA VAL A 7 21.37 24.16 4.12
C VAL A 7 20.53 23.23 3.26
N LEU A 8 21.18 22.25 2.63
CA LEU A 8 20.54 21.14 1.94
C LEU A 8 20.19 20.11 3.02
N ILE A 9 18.91 19.96 3.35
CA ILE A 9 18.44 18.87 4.21
C ILE A 9 18.35 17.64 3.30
N LEU A 10 19.33 16.74 3.41
CA LEU A 10 19.27 15.42 2.81
C LEU A 10 18.42 14.55 3.75
N SER A 11 17.17 14.30 3.40
CA SER A 11 16.37 13.28 4.08
C SER A 11 16.97 11.91 3.77
N LEU A 12 17.48 11.23 4.80
CA LEU A 12 18.08 9.91 4.68
C LEU A 12 16.94 8.88 4.76
N ILE A 13 16.46 8.41 3.60
CA ILE A 13 15.48 7.30 3.55
C ILE A 13 16.23 6.02 3.92
N PHE A 14 15.78 5.34 4.98
CA PHE A 14 16.38 4.10 5.47
C PHE A 14 15.60 2.91 4.89
N PHE A 15 16.21 2.20 3.92
CA PHE A 15 15.67 0.94 3.42
C PHE A 15 15.94 -0.18 4.43
N GLY A 16 14.94 -0.55 5.23
CA GLY A 16 14.97 -1.74 6.07
C GLY A 16 14.52 -2.96 5.26
N THR A 17 15.32 -4.03 5.24
CA THR A 17 14.90 -5.30 4.64
C THR A 17 14.02 -6.06 5.62
N PHE A 18 12.71 -6.12 5.35
CA PHE A 18 11.79 -6.99 6.06
C PHE A 18 11.79 -8.39 5.42
N LEU A 19 11.88 -9.44 6.23
CA LEU A 19 11.67 -10.81 5.76
C LEU A 19 10.16 -11.05 5.66
N VAL A 20 9.62 -10.89 4.46
CA VAL A 20 8.24 -11.26 4.13
C VAL A 20 8.20 -12.78 3.94
N ASN A 21 7.37 -13.47 4.73
CA ASN A 21 7.10 -14.88 4.47
C ASN A 21 6.01 -14.96 3.40
N SER A 22 6.36 -15.42 2.19
CA SER A 22 5.35 -15.84 1.22
C SER A 22 4.83 -17.23 1.62
N GLN A 23 3.51 -17.37 1.68
CA GLN A 23 2.85 -18.66 1.78
C GLN A 23 1.83 -18.76 0.66
N ALA A 24 1.86 -19.86 -0.09
CA ALA A 24 0.83 -20.14 -1.08
C ALA A 24 -0.47 -20.48 -0.34
N ILE A 25 -1.49 -19.63 -0.51
CA ILE A 25 -2.86 -19.88 -0.03
C ILE A 25 -3.70 -20.32 -1.23
N THR A 26 -4.80 -21.01 -0.96
CA THR A 26 -5.75 -21.46 -1.98
C THR A 26 -6.32 -20.27 -2.76
N PRO A 27 -6.48 -20.40 -4.10
CA PRO A 27 -6.95 -19.33 -4.96
C PRO A 27 -8.32 -18.81 -4.53
N VAL A 28 -8.56 -17.53 -4.82
CA VAL A 28 -9.84 -16.85 -4.62
C VAL A 28 -10.93 -17.57 -5.43
N ASP A 29 -12.16 -17.61 -4.90
CA ASP A 29 -13.28 -18.32 -5.53
C ASP A 29 -13.62 -17.67 -6.88
N PRO A 30 -13.46 -18.38 -8.02
CA PRO A 30 -13.66 -17.81 -9.36
C PRO A 30 -15.14 -17.49 -9.68
N ASN A 31 -16.07 -17.67 -8.73
CA ASN A 31 -17.48 -17.31 -8.88
C ASN A 31 -17.82 -15.91 -8.33
N PHE A 32 -16.87 -14.98 -8.30
CA PHE A 32 -17.06 -13.59 -7.85
C PHE A 32 -17.95 -12.72 -8.77
N TYR A 33 -18.93 -13.31 -9.46
CA TYR A 33 -19.93 -12.58 -10.25
C TYR A 33 -21.13 -12.12 -9.42
N GLU A 34 -21.32 -12.66 -8.21
CA GLU A 34 -22.29 -12.17 -7.23
C GLU A 34 -21.53 -11.70 -5.99
N ILE A 35 -21.23 -10.40 -5.93
CA ILE A 35 -20.64 -9.79 -4.73
C ILE A 35 -21.62 -10.00 -3.56
N PRO A 36 -21.22 -10.72 -2.50
CA PRO A 36 -22.12 -11.02 -1.40
C PRO A 36 -22.64 -9.73 -0.75
N SER A 37 -23.89 -9.72 -0.27
CA SER A 37 -24.57 -8.50 0.21
C SER A 37 -23.92 -7.81 1.42
N ASN A 38 -22.93 -8.44 2.04
CA ASN A 38 -22.14 -7.88 3.15
C ASN A 38 -20.86 -7.17 2.68
N TYR A 39 -20.62 -7.09 1.37
CA TYR A 39 -19.55 -6.30 0.76
C TYR A 39 -20.11 -4.94 0.37
N HIS A 40 -19.34 -3.90 0.67
CA HIS A 40 -19.52 -2.59 0.09
C HIS A 40 -18.62 -2.53 -1.13
N TYR A 41 -19.20 -2.31 -2.30
CA TYR A 41 -18.45 -2.24 -3.55
C TYR A 41 -18.94 -1.09 -4.39
N TYR A 42 -18.07 -0.66 -5.28
CA TYR A 42 -18.36 0.36 -6.25
C TYR A 42 -18.13 -0.24 -7.64
N ALA A 43 -19.17 -0.15 -8.46
CA ALA A 43 -19.22 -0.75 -9.79
C ALA A 43 -19.03 0.31 -10.88
N PRO A 44 -18.76 -0.09 -12.15
CA PRO A 44 -18.48 0.84 -13.24
C PRO A 44 -19.64 1.83 -13.44
N SER A 45 -20.87 1.34 -13.35
CA SER A 45 -22.07 2.18 -13.52
C SER A 45 -22.31 3.22 -12.42
N SER A 46 -21.57 3.15 -11.30
CA SER A 46 -21.73 4.03 -10.13
C SER A 46 -20.61 5.02 -9.94
N LEU A 47 -19.48 4.86 -10.64
CA LEU A 47 -18.29 5.69 -10.50
C LEU A 47 -17.80 6.11 -11.90
N ASP A 48 -17.44 7.38 -12.07
CA ASP A 48 -16.54 7.83 -13.15
C ASP A 48 -15.13 7.41 -12.71
N PHE A 49 -14.59 6.32 -13.26
CA PHE A 49 -13.14 6.07 -13.35
C PHE A 49 -12.83 5.36 -14.67
N TYR A 50 -13.27 6.03 -15.73
CA TYR A 50 -13.22 5.56 -17.12
C TYR A 50 -11.93 5.98 -17.84
N ASP A 51 -11.17 6.93 -17.28
CA ASP A 51 -9.93 7.38 -17.88
C ASP A 51 -8.93 7.82 -16.81
N SER A 52 -7.72 8.14 -17.26
CA SER A 52 -6.62 8.61 -16.42
C SER A 52 -6.88 9.95 -15.72
N ASP A 53 -8.03 10.60 -15.86
CA ASP A 53 -8.35 11.83 -15.11
C ASP A 53 -9.28 11.54 -13.91
N ASP A 54 -9.82 10.32 -13.80
CA ASP A 54 -10.93 10.00 -12.92
C ASP A 54 -10.55 8.93 -11.88
N ASP A 55 -10.08 9.38 -10.71
CA ASP A 55 -9.82 8.50 -9.57
C ASP A 55 -11.04 8.44 -8.65
N SER A 56 -11.60 7.25 -8.48
CA SER A 56 -12.67 7.10 -7.51
C SER A 56 -12.09 6.87 -6.12
N HIS A 57 -12.19 7.92 -5.31
CA HIS A 57 -11.69 7.95 -3.96
C HIS A 57 -12.84 7.98 -2.94
N TRP A 58 -12.78 7.12 -1.91
CA TRP A 58 -13.72 7.13 -0.79
C TRP A 58 -13.01 7.21 0.55
N THR A 59 -13.51 8.09 1.41
CA THR A 59 -12.79 8.54 2.60
C THR A 59 -13.61 8.48 3.89
N ASP A 60 -12.90 8.57 5.01
CA ASP A 60 -13.43 8.60 6.39
C ASP A 60 -14.35 7.42 6.74
N ILE A 61 -14.02 6.22 6.24
CA ILE A 61 -14.78 5.01 6.51
C ILE A 61 -14.25 4.38 7.81
N SER A 62 -15.11 4.18 8.80
CA SER A 62 -14.72 3.52 10.05
C SER A 62 -14.38 2.04 9.82
N LEU A 63 -13.27 1.58 10.40
CA LEU A 63 -12.88 0.17 10.41
C LEU A 63 -13.83 -0.70 11.26
N GLY A 64 -14.56 -0.10 12.20
CA GLY A 64 -15.34 -0.81 13.21
C GLY A 64 -14.51 -1.42 14.35
N PHE A 65 -13.18 -1.28 14.29
CA PHE A 65 -12.21 -1.62 15.33
C PHE A 65 -11.03 -0.63 15.27
N THR A 66 -10.20 -0.62 16.31
CA THR A 66 -8.93 0.11 16.31
C THR A 66 -7.78 -0.86 16.04
N VAL A 67 -6.79 -0.45 15.27
CA VAL A 67 -5.60 -1.24 14.98
C VAL A 67 -4.33 -0.42 15.24
N GLU A 68 -3.33 -1.02 15.85
CA GLU A 68 -2.03 -0.36 16.09
C GLU A 68 -0.99 -0.93 15.13
N ILE A 69 -0.40 -0.07 14.27
CA ILE A 69 0.69 -0.42 13.36
C ILE A 69 1.83 0.58 13.58
N ALA A 70 3.03 0.05 13.78
CA ALA A 70 4.23 0.86 14.02
C ALA A 70 4.11 1.89 15.16
N ASN A 71 3.34 1.61 16.21
CA ASN A 71 3.01 2.51 17.34
C ASN A 71 2.11 3.70 16.98
N LYS A 72 1.37 3.65 15.87
CA LYS A 72 0.26 4.56 15.56
C LYS A 72 -1.04 3.76 15.52
N THR A 73 -2.10 4.33 16.09
CA THR A 73 -3.43 3.72 16.13
C THR A 73 -4.28 4.27 15.00
N TYR A 74 -4.98 3.41 14.28
CA TYR A 74 -5.90 3.76 13.20
C TYR A 74 -7.29 3.20 13.52
N ASP A 75 -8.33 3.94 13.16
CA ASP A 75 -9.74 3.55 13.38
C ASP A 75 -10.63 3.80 12.15
N ARG A 76 -10.04 4.37 11.09
CA ARG A 76 -10.69 4.65 9.81
C ARG A 76 -9.72 4.43 8.65
N PHE A 77 -10.28 4.40 7.45
CA PHE A 77 -9.53 4.26 6.22
C PHE A 77 -10.15 5.06 5.08
N ALA A 78 -9.34 5.31 4.07
CA ALA A 78 -9.76 5.72 2.74
C ALA A 78 -9.29 4.65 1.74
N ILE A 79 -10.08 4.38 0.71
CA ILE A 79 -9.78 3.39 -0.32
C ILE A 79 -9.92 4.06 -1.69
N ASP A 80 -8.95 3.78 -2.54
CA ASP A 80 -8.86 4.32 -3.88
C ASP A 80 -9.02 3.22 -4.94
N SER A 81 -9.58 3.57 -6.10
CA SER A 81 -9.67 2.66 -7.25
C SER A 81 -8.30 2.18 -7.71
N ASN A 82 -7.25 2.99 -7.53
CA ASN A 82 -5.88 2.73 -7.95
C ASN A 82 -5.10 1.81 -7.00
N GLY A 83 -5.76 0.80 -6.43
CA GLY A 83 -5.06 -0.30 -5.76
C GLY A 83 -4.40 0.03 -4.41
N TYR A 84 -4.82 1.11 -3.73
CA TYR A 84 -4.31 1.46 -2.41
C TYR A 84 -5.39 1.83 -1.37
N VAL A 85 -5.00 1.71 -0.10
CA VAL A 85 -5.79 2.10 1.08
C VAL A 85 -4.93 2.99 1.98
N GLN A 86 -5.44 4.16 2.36
CA GLN A 86 -4.84 4.98 3.42
C GLN A 86 -5.45 4.62 4.77
N LEU A 87 -4.62 4.23 5.73
CA LEU A 87 -5.02 4.10 7.13
C LEU A 87 -4.95 5.46 7.82
N MET A 88 -5.99 5.79 8.58
CA MET A 88 -6.16 7.11 9.18
C MET A 88 -6.56 7.01 10.65
N ASP A 89 -6.03 7.94 11.45
CA ASP A 89 -6.54 8.31 12.78
C ASP A 89 -7.33 9.62 12.70
N GLU A 90 -7.92 10.10 13.80
CA GLU A 90 -8.74 11.33 13.84
C GLU A 90 -8.04 12.62 13.38
N PHE A 91 -6.70 12.64 13.35
CA PHE A 91 -5.88 13.79 12.96
C PHE A 91 -5.39 13.71 11.52
N ASP A 92 -5.42 12.54 10.91
CA ASP A 92 -5.01 12.35 9.53
C ASP A 92 -5.98 13.02 8.55
N THR A 93 -5.39 13.60 7.50
CA THR A 93 -6.13 14.03 6.31
C THR A 93 -5.94 12.99 5.23
N ASP A 94 -7.03 12.76 4.51
CA ASP A 94 -7.02 12.04 3.25
C ASP A 94 -6.06 12.70 2.24
N SER A 95 -5.22 11.89 1.57
CA SER A 95 -4.38 12.36 0.47
C SER A 95 -5.22 12.75 -0.76
N ASN A 96 -6.33 12.05 -1.03
CA ASN A 96 -7.08 12.12 -2.29
C ASN A 96 -6.13 12.10 -3.50
N TYR A 97 -5.02 11.38 -3.37
CA TYR A 97 -4.03 11.22 -4.42
C TYR A 97 -4.50 10.09 -5.33
N GLY A 98 -4.40 10.30 -6.62
CA GLY A 98 -4.81 9.33 -7.63
C GLY A 98 -3.83 8.18 -7.79
N TYR A 99 -3.39 8.02 -9.03
CA TYR A 99 -2.32 7.13 -9.44
C TYR A 99 -1.01 7.89 -9.73
N GLY A 100 0.07 7.15 -9.94
CA GLY A 100 1.39 7.67 -10.25
C GLY A 100 2.47 6.75 -9.71
N TYR A 101 3.67 7.28 -9.46
CA TYR A 101 4.68 6.53 -8.72
C TYR A 101 4.35 6.53 -7.23
N GLU A 102 4.67 5.44 -6.53
CA GLU A 102 4.49 5.32 -5.09
C GLU A 102 5.16 6.47 -4.30
N TYR A 103 6.32 6.92 -4.77
CA TYR A 103 7.05 8.03 -4.15
C TYR A 103 6.34 9.38 -4.30
N ASP A 104 5.51 9.57 -5.32
CA ASP A 104 4.75 10.81 -5.51
C ASP A 104 3.54 10.83 -4.56
N LEU A 105 2.84 9.70 -4.39
CA LEU A 105 1.82 9.50 -3.34
C LEU A 105 2.39 9.81 -1.96
N ILE A 106 3.58 9.25 -1.66
CA ILE A 106 4.29 9.48 -0.39
C ILE A 106 4.72 10.94 -0.25
N ALA A 107 5.16 11.59 -1.33
CA ALA A 107 5.61 12.98 -1.28
C ALA A 107 4.46 13.96 -1.05
N ASP A 108 3.27 13.65 -1.56
CA ASP A 108 2.07 14.46 -1.37
C ASP A 108 1.59 14.45 0.08
N ASN A 109 1.54 13.27 0.69
CA ASN A 109 1.18 13.10 2.10
C ASN A 109 2.13 12.13 2.83
N PRO A 110 3.28 12.64 3.29
CA PRO A 110 4.35 11.82 3.89
C PRO A 110 4.03 11.30 5.29
N ASP A 111 3.02 11.86 5.96
CA ASP A 111 2.58 11.36 7.27
C ASP A 111 1.52 10.24 7.13
N GLY A 112 1.01 10.02 5.90
CA GLY A 112 0.05 8.98 5.56
C GLY A 112 0.63 7.57 5.69
N THR A 113 -0.25 6.60 5.99
CA THR A 113 0.11 5.18 5.98
C THR A 113 -0.70 4.48 4.89
N TYR A 114 -0.01 3.91 3.91
CA TYR A 114 -0.63 3.35 2.71
C TYR A 114 -0.38 1.86 2.63
N LEU A 115 -1.45 1.10 2.39
CA LEU A 115 -1.40 -0.30 2.02
C LEU A 115 -1.66 -0.37 0.51
N MET A 116 -0.71 -0.89 -0.26
CA MET A 116 -0.77 -0.94 -1.73
C MET A 116 -0.75 -2.40 -2.17
N ALA A 117 -1.72 -2.83 -2.98
CA ALA A 117 -1.75 -4.19 -3.52
C ALA A 117 -1.35 -4.22 -5.00
N ALA A 118 -1.71 -3.21 -5.76
CA ALA A 118 -1.26 -3.03 -7.14
C ALA A 118 -1.47 -1.56 -7.48
N TYR A 119 -0.76 -0.70 -6.77
CA TYR A 119 -0.89 0.73 -6.96
C TYR A 119 -0.48 1.08 -8.39
N ASP A 120 -1.40 1.58 -9.20
CA ASP A 120 -1.17 2.04 -10.57
C ASP A 120 -2.44 2.74 -11.08
N ASP A 121 -2.44 3.21 -12.31
CA ASP A 121 -3.62 3.68 -13.02
C ASP A 121 -4.52 2.47 -13.36
N LEU A 122 -5.58 2.26 -12.57
CA LEU A 122 -6.50 1.12 -12.71
C LEU A 122 -7.85 1.56 -13.27
N SER A 123 -8.39 0.80 -14.20
CA SER A 123 -9.60 1.15 -14.95
C SER A 123 -10.75 0.19 -14.69
N SER A 124 -11.98 0.71 -14.78
CA SER A 124 -13.21 -0.09 -14.85
C SER A 124 -14.02 0.13 -16.11
N TYR A 125 -13.42 0.69 -17.16
CA TYR A 125 -14.15 1.18 -18.35
C TYR A 125 -15.13 0.16 -18.91
N TYR A 126 -14.69 -1.09 -19.11
CA TYR A 126 -15.55 -2.19 -19.52
C TYR A 126 -15.91 -3.10 -18.36
N TYR A 127 -14.93 -3.39 -17.50
CA TYR A 127 -15.09 -4.28 -16.36
C TYR A 127 -14.29 -3.75 -15.18
N GLY A 128 -14.92 -3.71 -14.01
CA GLY A 128 -14.14 -3.49 -12.80
C GLY A 128 -14.98 -3.11 -11.60
N HIS A 129 -14.53 -3.47 -10.42
CA HIS A 129 -15.09 -2.99 -9.18
C HIS A 129 -14.05 -3.11 -8.07
N TYR A 130 -14.14 -2.22 -7.11
CA TYR A 130 -13.34 -2.30 -5.91
C TYR A 130 -14.21 -1.97 -4.70
N GLY A 131 -13.69 -2.24 -3.52
CA GLY A 131 -14.38 -1.89 -2.30
C GLY A 131 -13.84 -2.61 -1.09
N TYR A 132 -14.73 -2.81 -0.12
CA TYR A 132 -14.35 -3.37 1.16
C TYR A 132 -15.45 -4.21 1.83
N LYS A 133 -15.03 -5.01 2.78
CA LYS A 133 -15.89 -5.74 3.72
C LYS A 133 -15.35 -5.57 5.12
N LEU A 134 -16.23 -5.15 6.04
CA LEU A 134 -15.92 -5.02 7.45
C LEU A 134 -16.44 -6.22 8.23
N GLU A 135 -15.55 -6.85 8.99
CA GLU A 135 -15.87 -7.89 9.96
C GLU A 135 -15.38 -7.42 11.35
N SER A 136 -15.83 -8.10 12.42
CA SER A 136 -15.52 -7.66 13.79
C SER A 136 -14.03 -7.64 14.14
N ASN A 137 -13.20 -8.36 13.39
CA ASN A 137 -11.78 -8.58 13.67
C ASN A 137 -10.87 -8.35 12.44
N ARG A 138 -11.43 -7.93 11.31
CA ARG A 138 -10.67 -7.62 10.10
C ARG A 138 -11.47 -6.76 9.11
N ALA A 139 -10.75 -6.02 8.30
CA ALA A 139 -11.23 -5.40 7.08
C ALA A 139 -10.60 -6.12 5.88
N ILE A 140 -11.39 -6.34 4.83
CA ILE A 140 -10.94 -6.88 3.55
C ILE A 140 -11.16 -5.76 2.52
N PHE A 141 -10.11 -5.36 1.82
CA PHE A 141 -10.14 -4.40 0.72
C PHE A 141 -9.84 -5.16 -0.56
N PHE A 142 -10.64 -5.01 -1.60
CA PHE A 142 -10.52 -5.83 -2.80
C PHE A 142 -10.66 -4.99 -4.06
N TRP A 143 -10.00 -5.44 -5.11
CA TRP A 143 -10.07 -4.91 -6.46
C TRP A 143 -10.21 -6.08 -7.42
N TYR A 144 -11.13 -5.92 -8.34
CA TYR A 144 -11.31 -6.76 -9.51
C TYR A 144 -11.40 -5.81 -10.69
N THR A 145 -10.28 -5.52 -11.36
CA THR A 145 -10.16 -4.33 -12.21
C THR A 145 -9.10 -4.54 -13.29
N GLU A 146 -9.14 -3.72 -14.34
CA GLU A 146 -8.15 -3.71 -15.42
C GLU A 146 -7.05 -2.70 -15.08
N THR A 147 -5.89 -2.78 -15.72
CA THR A 147 -4.99 -1.61 -15.80
C THR A 147 -5.54 -0.66 -16.86
N TYR A 148 -5.32 0.66 -16.71
CA TYR A 148 -5.78 1.63 -17.70
C TYR A 148 -5.22 1.38 -19.09
N ASP A 149 -3.93 0.99 -19.19
CA ASP A 149 -3.29 0.66 -20.47
C ASP A 149 -3.97 -0.53 -21.21
N ASP A 150 -4.69 -1.38 -20.47
CA ASP A 150 -5.28 -2.61 -20.98
C ASP A 150 -6.81 -2.60 -21.02
N GLU A 151 -7.46 -1.47 -20.75
CA GLU A 151 -8.93 -1.38 -20.61
C GLU A 151 -9.70 -1.97 -21.82
N ASP A 152 -9.17 -1.89 -23.04
CA ASP A 152 -9.81 -2.48 -24.24
C ASP A 152 -9.57 -4.00 -24.44
N SER A 153 -8.85 -4.66 -23.54
CA SER A 153 -8.31 -6.01 -23.75
C SER A 153 -8.93 -7.11 -22.87
N ASP A 154 -9.89 -6.77 -22.01
CA ASP A 154 -10.57 -7.66 -21.05
C ASP A 154 -9.59 -8.33 -20.05
N TYR A 155 -8.45 -7.69 -19.76
CA TYR A 155 -7.38 -8.20 -18.90
C TYR A 155 -7.63 -7.79 -17.44
N LEU A 156 -8.30 -8.68 -16.72
CA LEU A 156 -8.75 -8.44 -15.36
C LEU A 156 -7.75 -8.96 -14.31
N ASN A 157 -7.51 -8.12 -13.32
CA ASN A 157 -6.68 -8.39 -12.17
C ASN A 157 -7.55 -8.51 -10.93
N GLU A 158 -7.25 -9.49 -10.07
CA GLU A 158 -7.95 -9.76 -8.82
C GLU A 158 -6.95 -9.80 -7.67
N PHE A 159 -7.12 -8.88 -6.72
CA PHE A 159 -6.27 -8.80 -5.55
C PHE A 159 -6.99 -8.19 -4.35
N GLU A 160 -6.53 -8.54 -3.15
CA GLU A 160 -7.07 -8.02 -1.90
C GLU A 160 -5.99 -7.77 -0.84
N ILE A 161 -6.31 -6.85 0.07
CA ILE A 161 -5.57 -6.59 1.31
C ILE A 161 -6.48 -6.94 2.48
N ILE A 162 -6.00 -7.78 3.40
CA ILE A 162 -6.70 -8.11 4.64
C ILE A 162 -5.94 -7.47 5.81
N LEU A 163 -6.61 -6.54 6.50
CA LEU A 163 -6.13 -5.90 7.72
C LEU A 163 -6.84 -6.48 8.93
N TYR A 164 -6.10 -7.12 9.83
CA TYR A 164 -6.65 -7.65 11.08
C TYR A 164 -6.58 -6.63 12.21
N ASP A 165 -7.48 -6.74 13.19
CA ASP A 165 -7.47 -5.94 14.43
C ASP A 165 -6.16 -6.06 15.24
N THR A 166 -5.47 -7.20 15.10
CA THR A 166 -4.14 -7.45 15.65
C THR A 166 -3.01 -6.68 14.95
N GLY A 167 -3.29 -5.99 13.85
CA GLY A 167 -2.31 -5.28 13.04
C GLY A 167 -1.52 -6.16 12.07
N ARG A 168 -1.83 -7.46 12.00
CA ARG A 168 -1.37 -8.32 10.90
C ARG A 168 -2.00 -7.83 9.60
N ILE A 169 -1.20 -7.80 8.53
CA ILE A 169 -1.64 -7.41 7.19
C ILE A 169 -1.28 -8.55 6.23
N GLU A 170 -2.22 -8.90 5.37
CA GLU A 170 -2.02 -9.88 4.31
C GLU A 170 -2.37 -9.26 2.95
N TRP A 171 -1.60 -9.59 1.93
CA TRP A 171 -1.88 -9.30 0.52
C TRP A 171 -2.16 -10.62 -0.15
N HIS A 172 -3.27 -10.74 -0.86
CA HIS A 172 -3.64 -11.94 -1.60
C HIS A 172 -3.86 -11.54 -3.06
N PHE A 173 -3.15 -12.22 -3.95
CA PHE A 173 -3.26 -12.06 -5.38
C PHE A 173 -3.98 -13.27 -5.94
N GLY A 174 -5.19 -13.06 -6.45
CA GLY A 174 -6.06 -14.10 -6.99
C GLY A 174 -5.60 -14.50 -8.39
N TRP A 175 -5.90 -13.64 -9.36
CA TRP A 175 -5.53 -13.78 -10.77
C TRP A 175 -4.97 -12.46 -11.29
N GLN A 176 -4.00 -12.50 -12.19
CA GLN A 176 -3.39 -11.32 -12.78
C GLN A 176 -3.29 -11.54 -14.28
N ASP A 177 -3.97 -10.67 -15.03
CA ASP A 177 -3.96 -10.65 -16.48
C ASP A 177 -3.78 -9.18 -16.84
N TYR A 178 -2.59 -8.84 -17.34
CA TYR A 178 -2.23 -7.53 -17.86
C TYR A 178 -1.08 -7.71 -18.85
N ASP A 179 -1.09 -6.95 -19.94
CA ASP A 179 -0.03 -6.83 -20.93
C ASP A 179 0.85 -5.60 -20.66
N SER A 180 0.27 -4.53 -20.11
CA SER A 180 0.92 -3.25 -19.80
C SER A 180 0.38 -2.58 -18.54
N TYR A 181 1.17 -1.64 -18.01
CA TYR A 181 0.82 -0.82 -16.87
C TYR A 181 1.52 0.54 -16.97
N GLY A 182 0.89 1.59 -16.43
CA GLY A 182 1.23 2.98 -16.74
C GLY A 182 2.41 3.52 -15.95
N TYR A 183 2.49 3.21 -14.65
CA TYR A 183 3.43 3.85 -13.74
C TYR A 183 4.26 2.85 -12.96
N ASP A 184 3.73 2.41 -11.82
CA ASP A 184 4.52 1.77 -10.79
C ASP A 184 3.66 0.70 -10.14
N LEU A 185 3.39 -0.37 -10.88
CA LEU A 185 2.64 -1.53 -10.42
C LEU A 185 3.25 -2.08 -9.13
N PHE A 186 2.82 -1.53 -8.00
CA PHE A 186 3.53 -1.63 -6.73
C PHE A 186 2.65 -2.28 -5.68
N SER A 187 3.23 -3.24 -4.96
CA SER A 187 2.60 -3.81 -3.77
C SER A 187 3.52 -3.62 -2.58
N GLY A 188 2.97 -3.08 -1.50
CA GLY A 188 3.75 -2.81 -0.30
C GLY A 188 3.00 -2.05 0.76
N ILE A 189 3.77 -1.60 1.75
CA ILE A 189 3.27 -0.74 2.81
C ILE A 189 4.21 0.44 2.99
N TYR A 190 3.63 1.64 3.05
CA TYR A 190 4.31 2.83 3.54
C TYR A 190 3.81 3.19 4.93
N LEU A 191 4.73 3.44 5.85
CA LEU A 191 4.48 3.79 7.25
C LEU A 191 4.91 5.24 7.50
N GLY A 192 4.04 6.21 7.26
CA GLY A 192 4.37 7.65 7.37
C GLY A 192 4.91 8.06 8.74
N ASN A 193 4.43 7.43 9.82
CA ASN A 193 4.93 7.67 11.17
C ASN A 193 6.41 7.26 11.39
N THR A 194 6.97 6.43 10.51
CA THR A 194 8.38 6.02 10.54
C THR A 194 9.15 6.39 9.27
N GLY A 195 8.46 6.85 8.23
CA GLY A 195 9.00 7.08 6.89
C GLY A 195 9.53 5.82 6.21
N GLN A 196 9.03 4.63 6.60
CA GLN A 196 9.49 3.35 6.04
C GLN A 196 8.58 2.89 4.91
N LEU A 197 9.19 2.56 3.77
CA LEU A 197 8.55 1.84 2.68
C LEU A 197 9.05 0.39 2.70
N ALA A 198 8.13 -0.55 2.75
CA ALA A 198 8.41 -1.97 2.59
C ALA A 198 7.73 -2.47 1.31
N GLU A 199 8.54 -2.69 0.29
CA GLU A 199 8.14 -3.29 -0.98
C GLU A 199 7.97 -4.81 -0.81
N LEU A 200 6.85 -5.33 -1.32
CA LEU A 200 6.62 -6.77 -1.50
C LEU A 200 7.05 -7.19 -2.90
N THR A 201 6.62 -6.41 -3.89
CA THR A 201 6.90 -6.58 -5.31
C THR A 201 6.65 -5.26 -6.04
N SER A 202 7.35 -5.09 -7.15
CA SER A 202 7.19 -3.99 -8.11
C SER A 202 7.28 -4.58 -9.51
N ASP A 203 6.65 -3.92 -10.49
CA ASP A 203 6.59 -4.31 -11.92
C ASP A 203 5.86 -5.64 -12.20
N ILE A 204 5.64 -6.46 -11.18
CA ILE A 204 5.06 -7.80 -11.27
C ILE A 204 4.08 -7.98 -10.12
N ILE A 205 2.82 -8.26 -10.44
CA ILE A 205 1.87 -8.79 -9.46
C ILE A 205 1.91 -10.32 -9.50
N PRO A 206 2.31 -10.98 -8.40
CA PRO A 206 2.50 -12.42 -8.40
C PRO A 206 1.16 -13.16 -8.36
N ASP A 207 0.81 -13.82 -9.47
CA ASP A 207 -0.39 -14.64 -9.58
C ASP A 207 -0.47 -15.73 -8.49
N SER A 208 -1.65 -15.88 -7.88
CA SER A 208 -1.98 -16.90 -6.88
C SER A 208 -0.99 -16.94 -5.68
N GLN A 209 -0.50 -15.78 -5.25
CA GLN A 209 0.42 -15.66 -4.11
C GLN A 209 -0.14 -14.79 -2.99
N SER A 210 0.32 -15.06 -1.77
CA SER A 210 0.00 -14.24 -0.61
C SER A 210 1.23 -13.88 0.19
N PHE A 211 1.23 -12.66 0.72
CA PHE A 211 2.29 -12.13 1.56
C PHE A 211 1.70 -11.69 2.89
N ALA A 212 2.44 -11.92 3.98
CA ALA A 212 2.08 -11.42 5.29
C ALA A 212 3.16 -10.48 5.80
N PHE A 213 2.75 -9.27 6.21
CA PHE A 213 3.62 -8.35 6.93
C PHE A 213 3.35 -8.51 8.43
N PRO A 214 4.27 -9.14 9.18
CA PRO A 214 4.16 -9.18 10.64
C PRO A 214 4.57 -7.82 11.20
N ILE A 215 3.81 -7.29 12.17
CA ILE A 215 4.32 -6.21 13.01
C ILE A 215 5.51 -6.77 13.79
N PRO A 216 6.73 -6.19 13.66
CA PRO A 216 7.83 -6.59 14.53
C PRO A 216 7.44 -6.26 15.96
N GLU A 217 7.53 -7.25 16.85
CA GLU A 217 7.42 -6.99 18.30
C GLU A 217 8.34 -5.81 18.68
N PRO A 218 7.89 -4.87 19.54
CA PRO A 218 8.64 -3.64 19.87
C PRO A 218 10.10 -3.87 20.30
N SER A 219 10.45 -5.07 20.76
CA SER A 219 11.81 -5.46 21.13
C SER A 219 12.78 -5.67 19.96
N THR A 220 12.32 -5.74 18.71
CA THR A 220 13.15 -6.13 17.56
C THR A 220 13.97 -4.96 16.99
N PHE A 221 13.63 -3.71 17.33
CA PHE A 221 14.32 -2.50 16.84
C PHE A 221 15.71 -2.24 17.47
N VAL A 222 16.16 -3.05 18.44
CA VAL A 222 17.41 -2.77 19.17
C VAL A 222 18.68 -3.27 18.46
N LEU A 223 18.62 -4.10 17.41
CA LEU A 223 19.83 -4.83 16.94
C LEU A 223 20.40 -4.49 15.56
N LEU A 224 19.84 -3.57 14.78
CA LEU A 224 20.41 -3.23 13.45
C LEU A 224 21.13 -1.86 13.38
N GLY A 225 21.18 -1.09 14.47
CA GLY A 225 21.79 0.24 14.52
C GLY A 225 23.20 0.37 15.13
N LEU A 226 23.82 -0.70 15.63
CA LEU A 226 25.13 -0.64 16.32
C LEU A 226 26.30 -1.26 15.55
N GLY A 227 26.13 -1.48 14.25
CA GLY A 227 27.08 -2.23 13.43
C GLY A 227 28.05 -1.41 12.58
N LEU A 228 28.49 -0.18 12.94
CA LEU A 228 29.59 0.51 12.23
C LEU A 228 30.17 1.73 12.98
N LEU A 229 30.58 1.55 14.23
CA LEU A 229 31.53 2.45 14.91
C LEU A 229 32.70 1.63 15.46
N GLY A 230 33.46 1.03 14.54
CA GLY A 230 34.66 0.26 14.85
C GLY A 230 35.79 0.56 13.87
N ALA A 231 36.81 1.27 14.38
CA ALA A 231 38.14 1.44 13.80
C ALA A 231 38.33 2.48 12.66
N VAL A 232 38.28 3.77 13.01
CA VAL A 232 39.15 4.77 12.38
C VAL A 232 40.35 4.99 13.28
N GLY A 233 41.50 4.47 12.85
CA GLY A 233 42.77 4.53 13.58
C GLY A 233 43.31 5.95 13.73
N LEU A 234 43.39 6.42 14.97
CA LEU A 234 44.23 7.55 15.37
C LEU A 234 45.71 7.15 15.29
N LYS A 235 46.35 7.37 14.13
CA LYS A 235 47.81 7.44 14.04
C LYS A 235 48.28 8.79 14.58
N LYS A 236 48.60 8.84 15.87
CA LYS A 236 49.36 9.91 16.50
C LYS A 236 50.82 9.82 16.04
N LYS A 237 51.27 10.70 15.14
CA LYS A 237 52.71 10.90 14.88
C LYS A 237 53.33 11.53 16.13
N MET A 238 54.30 10.84 16.71
CA MET A 238 55.27 11.40 17.64
C MET A 238 56.52 11.84 16.87
N LYS A 239 57.07 12.97 17.31
CA LYS A 239 58.22 13.75 16.83
C LYS A 239 57.88 14.83 15.80
#